data_AF-A0A4D6PRP0-F1
#
_entry.id   AF-A0A4D6PRP0-F1
#
_cell.length_a   1.000
_cell.length_b   1.000
_cell.length_c   1.000
_cell.angle_alpha   90.00
_cell.angle_beta   90.00
_cell.angle_gamma   90.00
#
_symmetry.space_group_name_H-M   'P 1'
#
loop_
_entity.id
_entity.type
_entity.pdbx_description
1 polymer ?
#
loop_
_entity_poly.entity_id
_entity_poly.type
_entity_poly.pdbx_seq_one_letter_code
_entity_poly.pdbx_strand_id
1 'polypeptide(L)'
;CTDEKRWKAGKRQAERDNLLGLNYCVSLVVPEKALLQSQVDHITEQCHTFINSMDSSVKAVTGMCMIQTKRFQGPYKTDCQKVGEAF
;
A
#
# COMPACT_ATOMS: atom_id res chain seq x y z
N CYS A 1 25.80 -4.14 -9.01
CA CYS A 1 25.20 -5.26 -8.27
C CYS A 1 25.51 -6.60 -8.94
N THR A 2 26.77 -7.03 -9.01
CA THR A 2 27.20 -8.27 -9.71
C THR A 2 28.04 -9.21 -8.86
N ASP A 3 28.33 -8.86 -7.61
CA ASP A 3 29.11 -9.70 -6.69
C ASP A 3 28.17 -10.65 -5.91
N GLU A 4 28.07 -11.88 -6.40
CA GLU A 4 27.22 -12.93 -5.83
C GLU A 4 27.63 -13.31 -4.40
N LYS A 5 28.93 -13.22 -4.08
CA LYS A 5 29.43 -13.51 -2.73
C LYS A 5 28.99 -12.43 -1.76
N ARG A 6 29.12 -11.15 -2.14
CA ARG A 6 28.64 -10.02 -1.32
C ARG A 6 27.13 -10.06 -1.13
N TRP A 7 26.37 -10.40 -2.17
CA TRP A 7 24.92 -10.61 -2.05
C TRP A 7 24.58 -11.71 -1.03
N LYS A 8 25.18 -12.91 -1.17
CA LYS A 8 24.93 -14.04 -0.25
C LYS A 8 25.29 -13.71 1.20
N ALA A 9 26.39 -12.99 1.42
CA ALA A 9 26.79 -12.55 2.74
C ALA A 9 25.80 -11.54 3.32
N GLY A 10 25.40 -10.52 2.56
CA GLY A 10 24.43 -9.52 2.98
C GLY A 10 23.05 -10.11 3.28
N LYS A 11 22.57 -11.01 2.42
CA LYS A 11 21.31 -11.75 2.64
C LYS A 11 21.32 -12.52 3.96
N ARG A 12 22.37 -13.32 4.21
CA ARG A 12 22.51 -14.09 5.46
C ARG A 12 22.58 -13.19 6.70
N GLN A 13 23.19 -12.01 6.58
CA GLN A 13 23.24 -11.03 7.66
C GLN A 13 21.84 -10.47 7.96
N ALA A 14 21.10 -10.06 6.93
CA ALA A 14 19.74 -9.53 7.10
C ALA A 14 18.75 -10.57 7.65
N GLU A 15 18.88 -11.84 7.24
CA GLU A 15 18.06 -12.95 7.76
C GLU A 15 18.33 -13.28 9.23
N ARG A 16 19.46 -12.83 9.79
CA ARG A 16 19.86 -13.05 11.18
C ARG A 16 19.76 -11.78 12.04
N ASP A 17 19.11 -10.75 11.54
CA ASP A 17 18.94 -9.51 12.30
C ASP A 17 18.03 -9.74 13.52
N ASN A 18 18.47 -9.30 14.69
CA ASN A 18 17.73 -9.41 15.94
C ASN A 18 16.83 -8.19 16.21
N LEU A 19 17.05 -7.08 15.49
CA LEU A 19 16.29 -5.83 15.58
C LEU A 19 15.08 -5.85 14.64
N LEU A 20 14.26 -6.91 14.76
CA LEU A 20 13.06 -7.10 13.96
C LEU A 20 11.79 -6.99 14.83
N GLY A 21 10.66 -6.66 14.21
CA GLY A 21 9.39 -6.51 14.90
C GLY A 21 9.48 -5.44 16.01
N LEU A 22 9.00 -5.77 17.21
CA LEU A 22 9.04 -4.84 18.34
C LEU A 22 10.47 -4.53 18.83
N ASN A 23 11.44 -5.43 18.63
CA ASN A 23 12.83 -5.19 19.02
C ASN A 23 13.46 -4.04 18.24
N TYR A 24 12.94 -3.74 17.04
CA TYR A 24 13.37 -2.59 16.25
C TYR A 24 13.21 -1.27 17.02
N CYS A 25 12.18 -1.16 17.88
CA CYS A 25 11.91 0.07 18.63
C CYS A 25 13.07 0.48 19.56
N VAL A 26 13.91 -0.47 20.00
CA VAL A 26 15.10 -0.18 20.83
C VAL A 26 16.19 0.57 20.06
N SER A 27 16.20 0.44 18.72
CA SER A 27 17.15 1.15 17.85
C SER A 27 16.74 2.60 17.57
N LEU A 28 15.51 2.99 17.91
CA LEU A 28 14.99 4.33 17.64
C LEU A 28 15.47 5.31 18.71
N VAL A 29 15.97 6.46 18.26
CA VAL A 29 16.18 7.62 19.13
C VAL A 29 14.85 8.37 19.21
N VAL A 30 14.24 8.37 20.40
CA VAL A 30 12.97 9.08 20.64
C VAL A 30 13.21 10.43 21.30
N PRO A 31 12.35 11.45 21.07
CA PRO A 31 12.44 12.71 21.79
C PRO A 31 12.31 12.52 23.31
N GLU A 32 13.00 13.35 24.11
CA GLU A 32 12.97 13.26 25.58
C GLU A 32 11.60 13.56 26.20
N LYS A 33 10.72 14.25 25.46
CA LYS A 33 9.38 14.59 25.94
C LYS A 33 8.48 13.36 25.88
N ALA A 34 8.12 12.83 27.05
CA ALA A 34 7.10 11.81 27.16
C ALA A 34 5.77 12.30 26.58
N LEU A 35 5.14 11.46 25.75
CA LEU A 35 3.80 11.71 25.23
C LEU A 35 2.76 11.30 26.28
N LEU A 36 1.64 12.02 26.33
CA LEU A 36 0.50 11.61 27.13
C LEU A 36 -0.16 10.40 26.48
N GLN A 37 -0.37 9.33 27.25
CA GLN A 37 -0.98 8.10 26.74
C GLN A 37 -2.33 8.36 26.03
N SER A 38 -3.15 9.23 26.61
CA SER A 38 -4.44 9.61 26.01
C SER A 38 -4.33 10.26 24.64
N GLN A 39 -3.26 11.01 24.37
CA GLN A 39 -3.01 11.60 23.05
C GLN A 39 -2.56 10.54 22.04
N VAL A 40 -1.72 9.60 22.48
CA VAL A 40 -1.26 8.48 21.66
C VAL A 40 -2.45 7.60 21.27
N ASP A 41 -3.32 7.26 22.22
CA ASP A 41 -4.51 6.44 21.97
C ASP A 41 -5.46 7.13 21.00
N HIS A 42 -5.71 8.43 21.19
CA HIS A 42 -6.56 9.22 20.31
C HIS A 42 -6.04 9.25 18.86
N ILE A 43 -4.75 9.52 18.67
CA ILE A 43 -4.13 9.52 17.33
C ILE A 43 -4.18 8.12 16.72
N THR A 44 -3.95 7.08 17.52
CA THR A 44 -3.98 5.69 17.06
C THR A 44 -5.37 5.31 16.56
N GLU A 45 -6.43 5.66 17.29
CA GLU A 45 -7.82 5.45 16.87
C GLU A 45 -8.18 6.20 15.58
N GLN A 46 -7.75 7.47 15.47
CA GLN A 46 -7.93 8.25 14.24
C GLN A 46 -7.24 7.60 13.04
N CYS A 47 -6.00 7.14 13.21
CA CYS A 47 -5.26 6.43 12.17
C CYS A 47 -5.97 5.14 11.75
N HIS A 48 -6.44 4.33 12.70
CA HIS A 48 -7.20 3.10 12.40
C HIS A 48 -8.46 3.40 11.59
N THR A 49 -9.24 4.40 12.01
CA THR A 49 -10.45 4.81 11.30
C THR A 49 -10.15 5.30 9.89
N PHE A 50 -9.12 6.14 9.76
CA PHE A 50 -8.69 6.67 8.46
C PHE A 50 -8.26 5.57 7.50
N ILE A 51 -7.39 4.65 7.94
CA ILE A 51 -6.86 3.57 7.09
C ILE A 51 -8.00 2.68 6.57
N ASN A 52 -8.97 2.34 7.42
CA ASN A 52 -10.11 1.51 7.01
C ASN A 52 -11.01 2.21 5.98
N SER A 53 -11.27 3.51 6.17
CA SER A 53 -12.02 4.34 5.23
C SER A 53 -11.29 4.48 3.89
N MET A 54 -9.98 4.70 3.95
CA MET A 54 -9.11 4.81 2.78
C MET A 54 -9.08 3.50 1.98
N ASP A 55 -8.89 2.36 2.64
CA ASP A 55 -8.88 1.04 1.98
C ASP A 55 -10.19 0.77 1.22
N SER A 56 -11.32 1.06 1.86
CA SER A 56 -12.64 0.92 1.24
C SER A 56 -12.79 1.83 0.02
N SER A 57 -12.35 3.09 0.14
CA SER A 57 -12.41 4.07 -0.95
C SER A 57 -11.50 3.69 -2.13
N VAL A 58 -10.27 3.24 -1.85
CA VAL A 58 -9.32 2.79 -2.88
C VAL A 58 -9.84 1.55 -3.60
N LYS A 59 -10.44 0.60 -2.87
CA LYS A 59 -11.08 -0.58 -3.47
C LYS A 59 -12.25 -0.20 -4.39
N ALA A 60 -13.08 0.75 -3.97
CA ALA A 60 -14.19 1.25 -4.79
C ALA A 60 -13.69 1.89 -6.09
N VAL A 61 -12.68 2.77 -6.01
CA VAL A 61 -12.07 3.42 -7.19
C VAL A 61 -11.42 2.37 -8.10
N THR A 62 -10.66 1.43 -7.53
CA THR A 62 -10.01 0.36 -8.30
C THR A 62 -11.05 -0.49 -9.03
N GLY A 63 -12.14 -0.87 -8.36
CA GLY A 63 -13.25 -1.60 -8.96
C GLY A 63 -13.90 -0.84 -10.11
N MET A 64 -14.14 0.47 -9.93
CA MET A 64 -14.66 1.34 -10.99
C MET A 64 -13.72 1.40 -12.21
N CYS A 65 -12.42 1.57 -11.99
CA CYS A 65 -11.42 1.57 -13.07
C CYS A 65 -11.41 0.26 -13.84
N MET A 66 -11.51 -0.88 -13.15
CA MET A 66 -11.58 -2.20 -13.78
C MET A 66 -12.85 -2.36 -14.64
N ILE A 67 -14.00 -1.93 -14.13
CA ILE A 67 -15.27 -1.96 -14.88
C ILE A 67 -15.16 -1.08 -16.13
N GLN A 68 -14.65 0.14 -15.99
CA GLN A 68 -14.49 1.04 -17.12
C GLN A 68 -13.54 0.46 -18.18
N THR A 69 -12.41 -0.10 -17.76
CA THR A 69 -11.45 -0.74 -18.67
C THR A 69 -12.12 -1.82 -19.52
N LYS A 70 -12.96 -2.67 -18.91
CA LYS A 70 -13.71 -3.71 -19.65
C LYS A 70 -14.72 -3.11 -20.63
N ARG A 71 -15.40 -2.01 -20.27
CA ARG A 71 -16.34 -1.31 -21.16
C ARG A 71 -15.64 -0.71 -22.39
N PHE A 72 -14.47 -0.11 -22.20
CA PHE A 72 -13.67 0.43 -23.31
C PHE A 72 -13.14 -0.64 -24.27
N GLN A 73 -12.79 -1.83 -23.77
CA GLN A 73 -12.23 -2.89 -24.62
C GLN A 73 -13.25 -3.58 -25.54
N GLY A 74 -14.52 -3.66 -25.12
CA GLY A 74 -15.55 -4.38 -25.87
C GLY A 74 -16.76 -3.51 -26.19
N PRO A 75 -17.66 -3.29 -25.21
CA PRO A 75 -18.95 -2.62 -25.43
C PRO A 75 -18.85 -1.32 -26.23
N TYR A 76 -17.99 -0.38 -25.82
CA TYR A 76 -17.89 0.91 -26.50
C TYR A 76 -17.36 0.79 -27.93
N LYS A 77 -16.39 -0.11 -28.17
CA LYS A 77 -15.91 -0.37 -29.52
C LYS A 77 -17.04 -0.90 -30.41
N THR A 78 -17.79 -1.87 -29.93
CA THR A 78 -18.91 -2.47 -30.66
C THR A 78 -20.01 -1.44 -30.95
N ASP A 79 -20.36 -0.61 -29.97
CA ASP A 79 -21.38 0.42 -30.13
C ASP A 79 -20.95 1.46 -31.19
N CYS A 80 -19.69 1.91 -31.15
CA CYS A 80 -19.14 2.81 -32.15
C CYS A 80 -19.12 2.19 -33.56
N GLN A 81 -18.79 0.90 -33.68
CA GLN A 81 -18.80 0.19 -34.98
C GLN A 81 -20.21 0.13 -35.57
N LYS A 82 -21.20 -0.26 -34.77
CA LYS A 82 -22.61 -0.31 -35.22
C LYS A 82 -23.13 1.04 -35.68
N VAL A 83 -22.78 2.11 -34.94
CA VAL A 83 -23.13 3.47 -35.34
C VAL A 83 -22.46 3.80 -36.68
N GLY A 84 -21.17 3.52 -36.84
CA GLY A 84 -20.45 3.76 -38.09
C GLY A 84 -20.99 2.97 -39.28
N GLU A 85 -21.53 1.77 -39.09
CA GLU A 85 -22.16 0.97 -40.15
C GLU A 85 -23.56 1.49 -40.55
N ALA A 86 -24.21 2.26 -39.68
CA ALA A 86 -25.56 2.79 -39.92
C ALA A 86 -25.59 4.10 -40.73
N PHE A 87 -24.44 4.75 -40.95
CA PHE A 87 -24.29 6.00 -41.68
C PHE A 87 -23.38 5.83 -42.90
#